data_AF-A0A8W8HPQ4-F1
#
_entry.id   AF-A0A8W8HPQ4-F1
#
_cell.length_a   1.000
_cell.length_b   1.000
_cell.length_c   1.000
_cell.angle_alpha   90.00
_cell.angle_beta   90.00
_cell.angle_gamma   90.00
#
_symmetry.space_group_name_H-M   'P 1'
#
loop_
_entity.id
_entity.type
_entity.pdbx_description
1 polymer ?
#
loop_
_entity_poly.entity_id
_entity_poly.type
_entity_poly.pdbx_seq_one_letter_code
_entity_poly.pdbx_strand_id
1 'polypeptide(L)'
;RTSDPINGSISVVDIIPIQTGNSCVAYAEKDGKILVSWTDVFNLNFEMDPTFVVYIGSDVGFADLLHHFKTRNTDYWLSSETRLLYVVITAKYVTGSESIYRELIKVEN
;
A
#
# COMPACT_ATOMS: atom_id res chain seq x y z
N ARG A 1 -32.39 -35.31 29.26
CA ARG A 1 -31.44 -35.20 28.13
C ARG A 1 -30.77 -33.84 28.26
N THR A 2 -29.58 -33.79 28.84
CA THR A 2 -28.74 -32.59 28.90
C THR A 2 -28.11 -32.39 27.53
N SER A 3 -28.35 -31.23 26.92
CA SER A 3 -27.67 -30.82 25.70
C SER A 3 -26.25 -30.38 26.06
N ASP A 4 -25.24 -31.07 25.55
CA ASP A 4 -23.86 -30.62 25.67
C ASP A 4 -23.69 -29.30 24.90
N PRO A 5 -23.10 -28.25 25.49
CA PRO A 5 -22.76 -27.06 24.75
C PRO A 5 -21.67 -27.41 23.74
N ILE A 6 -21.99 -27.29 22.44
CA ILE A 6 -21.00 -27.34 21.36
C ILE A 6 -20.07 -26.14 21.58
N ASN A 7 -18.90 -26.40 22.15
CA ASN A 7 -17.84 -25.42 22.31
C ASN A 7 -17.17 -25.24 20.95
N GLY A 8 -17.86 -24.57 20.03
CA GLY A 8 -17.33 -24.22 18.72
C GLY A 8 -16.35 -23.08 18.87
N SER A 9 -15.07 -23.39 19.05
CA SER A 9 -14.02 -22.39 18.89
C SER A 9 -13.93 -22.03 17.40
N ILE A 10 -14.44 -20.85 17.03
CA ILE A 10 -14.12 -20.25 15.73
C ILE A 10 -12.70 -19.73 15.85
N SER A 11 -11.75 -20.41 15.22
CA SER A 11 -10.45 -19.82 14.93
C SER A 11 -10.67 -18.79 13.82
N VAL A 12 -10.75 -17.52 14.21
CA VAL A 12 -10.62 -16.42 13.26
C VAL A 12 -9.19 -16.48 12.75
N VAL A 13 -9.00 -16.93 11.51
CA VAL A 13 -7.71 -16.75 10.85
C VAL A 13 -7.61 -15.26 10.57
N ASP A 14 -6.70 -14.56 11.25
CA ASP A 14 -6.38 -13.18 10.95
C ASP A 14 -5.73 -13.13 9.57
N ILE A 15 -6.55 -12.93 8.54
CA ILE A 15 -6.07 -12.71 7.18
C ILE A 15 -5.58 -11.26 7.10
N ILE A 16 -4.27 -11.08 7.06
CA ILE A 16 -3.61 -9.78 6.86
C ILE A 16 -3.05 -9.67 5.43
N PRO A 17 -2.96 -8.47 4.85
CA PRO A 17 -2.20 -8.26 3.62
C PRO A 17 -0.73 -8.66 3.79
N ILE A 18 -0.17 -9.46 2.88
CA ILE A 18 1.21 -9.98 2.99
C ILE A 18 2.10 -9.23 2.01
N GLN A 19 3.19 -8.63 2.47
CA GLN A 19 4.16 -7.99 1.55
C GLN A 19 4.81 -9.03 0.64
N THR A 20 4.91 -8.73 -0.66
CA THR A 20 5.44 -9.65 -1.67
C THR A 20 6.96 -9.56 -1.84
N GLY A 21 7.59 -8.52 -1.30
CA GLY A 21 8.99 -8.17 -1.58
C GLY A 21 9.18 -7.29 -2.81
N ASN A 22 8.10 -6.92 -3.52
CA ASN A 22 8.17 -5.93 -4.59
C ASN A 22 8.25 -4.51 -4.00
N SER A 23 9.09 -3.69 -4.63
CA SER A 23 9.28 -2.28 -4.26
C SER A 23 8.50 -1.34 -5.17
N CYS A 24 8.24 -0.15 -4.64
CA CYS A 24 7.84 1.02 -5.40
C CYS A 24 9.08 1.64 -6.07
N VAL A 25 8.90 2.22 -7.26
CA VAL A 25 9.95 2.83 -8.07
C VAL A 25 9.56 4.25 -8.46
N ALA A 26 10.57 5.08 -8.75
CA ALA A 26 10.36 6.47 -9.15
C ALA A 26 11.32 6.90 -10.26
N TYR A 27 10.79 7.52 -11.31
CA TYR A 27 11.55 8.00 -12.47
C TYR A 27 11.31 9.48 -12.71
N ALA A 28 12.38 10.25 -12.89
CA ALA A 28 12.32 11.63 -13.33
C ALA A 28 11.95 11.67 -14.81
N GLU A 29 10.98 12.51 -15.15
CA GLU A 29 10.48 12.69 -16.50
C GLU A 29 10.74 14.12 -16.97
N LYS A 30 10.71 14.31 -18.28
CA LYS A 30 10.86 15.65 -18.87
C LYS A 30 9.73 16.55 -18.34
N ASP A 31 10.06 17.81 -18.04
CA ASP A 31 9.17 18.84 -17.48
C ASP A 31 8.98 18.86 -15.96
N GLY A 32 9.94 18.36 -15.18
CA GLY A 32 9.93 18.50 -13.71
C GLY A 32 8.85 17.65 -13.04
N LYS A 33 8.53 16.51 -13.67
CA LYS A 33 7.59 15.52 -13.15
C LYS A 33 8.34 14.27 -12.75
N ILE A 34 7.82 13.57 -11.75
CA ILE A 34 8.29 12.28 -11.32
C ILE A 34 7.14 11.29 -11.49
N LEU A 35 7.39 10.20 -12.20
CA LEU A 35 6.49 9.05 -12.26
C LEU A 35 6.82 8.12 -11.09
N VAL A 36 5.87 7.95 -10.18
CA VAL A 36 5.95 6.98 -9.08
C VAL A 36 5.06 5.79 -9.42
N SER A 37 5.63 4.60 -9.42
CA SER A 37 4.94 3.37 -9.82
C SER A 37 5.14 2.27 -8.79
N TRP A 38 4.08 1.53 -8.50
CA TRP A 38 4.16 0.31 -7.69
C TRP A 38 3.25 -0.78 -8.26
N THR A 39 3.66 -2.03 -8.09
CA THR A 39 2.93 -3.21 -8.56
C THR A 39 3.02 -4.33 -7.55
N ASP A 40 1.86 -4.88 -7.17
CA ASP A 40 1.76 -6.07 -6.33
C ASP A 40 2.58 -5.97 -5.03
N VAL A 41 2.64 -4.80 -4.38
CA VAL A 41 3.38 -4.60 -3.11
C VAL A 41 2.83 -5.51 -2.00
N PHE A 42 1.55 -5.89 -2.09
CA PHE A 42 0.90 -6.84 -1.20
C PHE A 42 0.21 -7.96 -2.00
N ASN A 43 0.32 -9.18 -1.50
CA ASN A 43 -0.56 -10.28 -1.85
C ASN A 43 -1.87 -10.12 -1.08
N LEU A 44 -2.98 -9.97 -1.82
CA LEU A 44 -4.26 -9.54 -1.29
C LEU A 44 -5.36 -10.55 -1.60
N ASN A 45 -6.21 -10.79 -0.59
CA ASN A 45 -7.51 -11.41 -0.79
C ASN A 45 -8.54 -10.32 -1.11
N PHE A 46 -9.03 -10.29 -2.35
CA PHE A 46 -10.01 -9.31 -2.81
C PHE A 46 -11.43 -9.55 -2.27
N GLU A 47 -11.74 -10.74 -1.78
CA GLU A 47 -13.03 -11.02 -1.10
C GLU A 47 -13.16 -10.24 0.22
N MET A 48 -12.04 -9.80 0.79
CA MET A 48 -11.97 -9.01 2.03
C MET A 48 -12.08 -7.49 1.79
N ASP A 49 -12.38 -7.10 0.55
CA ASP A 49 -12.50 -5.72 0.05
C ASP A 49 -11.34 -4.79 0.49
N PRO A 50 -10.11 -5.00 -0.02
CA PRO A 50 -8.97 -4.18 0.35
C PRO A 50 -9.12 -2.73 -0.11
N THR A 51 -8.67 -1.83 0.74
CA THR A 51 -8.53 -0.40 0.48
C THR A 51 -7.10 0.03 0.73
N PHE A 52 -6.67 1.07 0.02
CA PHE A 52 -5.31 1.57 0.10
C PHE A 52 -5.27 3.05 0.51
N VAL A 53 -4.22 3.39 1.26
CA VAL A 53 -3.82 4.76 1.55
C VAL A 53 -2.33 4.89 1.25
N VAL A 54 -1.96 5.90 0.45
CA VAL A 54 -0.57 6.13 0.05
C VAL A 54 -0.14 7.54 0.39
N TYR A 55 0.99 7.64 1.08
CA TYR A 55 1.67 8.88 1.37
C TYR A 55 2.95 8.94 0.53
N ILE A 56 3.13 10.05 -0.19
CA ILE A 56 4.36 10.34 -0.92
C ILE A 56 4.92 11.66 -0.38
N GLY A 57 6.08 11.58 0.25
CA GLY A 57 6.80 12.72 0.80
C GLY A 57 8.19 12.86 0.21
N SER A 58 8.82 13.99 0.50
CA SER A 58 10.19 14.32 0.10
C SER A 58 10.90 15.08 1.23
N ASP A 59 12.19 15.34 1.06
CA ASP A 59 13.01 16.16 1.96
C ASP A 59 12.55 17.62 2.06
N VAL A 60 11.82 18.12 1.06
CA VAL A 60 11.24 19.47 1.04
C VAL A 60 9.79 19.54 1.55
N GLY A 61 9.19 18.40 1.91
CA GLY A 61 7.84 18.33 2.48
C GLY A 61 7.00 17.16 1.94
N PHE A 62 5.78 17.04 2.46
CA PHE A 62 4.78 16.09 1.94
C PHE A 62 4.28 16.57 0.59
N ALA A 63 4.33 15.67 -0.39
CA ALA A 63 4.04 16.01 -1.78
C ALA A 63 2.59 15.66 -2.11
N ASP A 64 2.11 14.46 -1.74
CA ASP A 64 0.73 14.05 -2.00
C ASP A 64 0.23 12.95 -1.06
N LEU A 65 -1.11 12.89 -0.94
CA LEU A 65 -1.84 11.88 -0.19
C LEU A 65 -2.97 11.30 -1.07
N LEU A 66 -2.84 10.01 -1.38
CA LEU A 66 -3.78 9.28 -2.23
C LEU A 66 -4.62 8.33 -1.38
N HIS A 67 -5.93 8.38 -1.58
CA HIS A 67 -6.88 7.57 -0.83
C HIS A 67 -7.76 6.73 -1.74
N HIS A 68 -8.17 5.57 -1.23
CA HIS A 68 -9.33 4.80 -1.72
C HIS A 68 -9.23 4.30 -3.16
N PHE A 69 -8.05 3.92 -3.62
CA PHE A 69 -7.94 3.16 -4.87
C PHE A 69 -7.99 1.66 -4.59
N LYS A 70 -8.52 0.88 -5.55
CA LYS A 70 -8.68 -0.58 -5.50
C LYS A 70 -7.87 -1.23 -6.62
N THR A 71 -6.57 -0.95 -6.68
CA THR A 71 -5.71 -1.47 -7.75
C THR A 71 -4.44 -2.06 -7.16
N ARG A 72 -3.97 -3.16 -7.77
CA ARG A 72 -2.66 -3.76 -7.44
C ARG A 72 -1.50 -2.95 -8.00
N ASN A 73 -1.78 -2.17 -9.04
CA ASN A 73 -0.82 -1.43 -9.84
C ASN A 73 -1.30 0.01 -9.92
N THR A 74 -0.38 0.95 -9.76
CA THR A 74 -0.68 2.37 -9.89
C THR A 74 0.53 3.09 -10.42
N ASP A 75 0.27 3.98 -11.36
CA ASP A 75 1.19 4.99 -11.86
C ASP A 75 0.68 6.35 -11.39
N TYR A 76 1.52 7.11 -10.71
CA TYR A 76 1.18 8.43 -10.16
C TYR A 76 2.18 9.49 -10.59
N TRP A 77 1.66 10.59 -11.10
CA TRP A 77 2.46 11.73 -11.56
C TRP A 77 2.58 12.77 -10.46
N LEU A 78 3.80 12.95 -9.96
CA LEU A 78 4.13 13.96 -8.97
C LEU A 78 4.82 15.15 -9.64
N SER A 79 4.30 16.37 -9.42
CA SER A 79 4.99 17.61 -9.84
C SER A 79 6.03 17.99 -8.79
N SER A 80 7.27 17.52 -8.97
CA SER A 80 8.39 17.77 -8.06
C SER A 80 9.72 17.55 -8.77
N GLU A 81 10.77 18.24 -8.30
CA GLU A 81 12.16 18.08 -8.78
C GLU A 81 13.06 17.39 -7.74
N THR A 82 12.47 16.80 -6.69
CA THR A 82 13.25 16.08 -5.66
C THR A 82 13.90 14.82 -6.23
N ARG A 83 15.01 14.39 -5.61
CA ARG A 83 15.75 13.18 -5.98
C ARG A 83 15.48 12.00 -5.06
N LEU A 84 14.74 12.22 -3.97
CA LEU A 84 14.45 11.22 -2.95
C LEU A 84 12.99 11.33 -2.51
N LEU A 85 12.29 10.21 -2.52
CA LEU A 85 10.91 10.12 -2.10
C LEU A 85 10.76 9.14 -0.94
N TYR A 86 10.03 9.56 0.09
CA TYR A 86 9.57 8.68 1.16
C TYR A 86 8.15 8.23 0.84
N VAL A 87 7.96 6.93 0.61
CA VAL A 87 6.66 6.36 0.24
C VAL A 87 6.17 5.42 1.32
N VAL A 88 4.92 5.60 1.73
CA VAL A 88 4.21 4.70 2.65
C VAL A 88 2.94 4.22 1.96
N ILE A 89 2.80 2.90 1.80
CA ILE A 89 1.60 2.28 1.23
C ILE A 89 0.99 1.40 2.31
N THR A 90 -0.24 1.70 2.70
CA THR A 90 -1.03 0.91 3.65
C THR A 90 -2.13 0.18 2.89
N ALA A 91 -2.20 -1.14 3.02
CA ALA A 91 -3.33 -1.95 2.58
C ALA A 91 -4.17 -2.34 3.80
N LYS A 92 -5.49 -2.16 3.72
CA LYS A 92 -6.43 -2.43 4.81
C LYS A 92 -7.67 -3.15 4.30
N TYR A 93 -8.01 -4.26 4.95
CA TYR A 93 -9.28 -4.96 4.73
C TYR A 93 -10.41 -4.35 5.55
N VAL A 94 -11.66 -4.59 5.13
CA VAL A 94 -12.87 -4.14 5.86
C VAL A 94 -12.94 -4.72 7.28
N THR A 95 -12.33 -5.88 7.51
CA THR A 95 -12.22 -6.49 8.86
C THR A 95 -11.34 -5.68 9.82
N GLY A 96 -10.56 -4.72 9.32
CA GLY A 96 -9.64 -3.88 10.10
C GLY A 96 -8.19 -4.34 10.03
N SER A 97 -7.93 -5.55 9.54
CA SER A 97 -6.58 -6.08 9.31
C SER A 97 -5.81 -5.24 8.28
N GLU A 98 -4.57 -4.86 8.60
CA GLU A 98 -3.76 -4.00 7.73
C GLU A 98 -2.29 -4.44 7.67
N SER A 99 -1.61 -3.98 6.62
CA SER A 99 -0.16 -4.10 6.47
C SER A 99 0.39 -2.86 5.80
N ILE A 100 1.63 -2.51 6.15
CA ILE A 100 2.23 -1.24 5.76
C ILE A 100 3.61 -1.47 5.17
N TYR A 101 3.78 -1.04 3.92
CA TYR A 101 5.04 -0.96 3.21
C TYR A 101 5.60 0.47 3.33
N ARG A 102 6.92 0.58 3.55
CA ARG A 102 7.62 1.85 3.70
C ARG A 102 8.96 1.75 2.99
N GLU A 103 9.27 2.71 2.14
CA GLU A 103 10.57 2.76 1.48
C GLU A 103 11.01 4.21 1.21
N LEU A 104 12.33 4.41 1.26
CA LEU A 104 12.98 5.62 0.75
C LEU A 104 13.52 5.31 -0.64
N ILE A 105 12.90 5.89 -1.66
CA ILE A 105 13.14 5.58 -3.07
C ILE A 105 14.00 6.68 -3.67
N LYS A 106 15.03 6.29 -4.40
CA LYS A 106 15.82 7.21 -5.22
C LYS A 106 15.12 7.42 -6.56
N VAL A 107 14.99 8.67 -6.98
CA VAL A 107 14.44 9.00 -8.30
C VAL A 107 15.52 8.73 -9.35
N GLU A 108 15.22 7.82 -10.26
CA GLU A 108 16.10 7.44 -11.37
C GLU A 108 15.90 8.38 -12.58
N ASN A 109 16.91 8.49 -13.45
CA ASN A 109 16.88 9.31 -14.67
C ASN A 109 16.80 8.45 -15.92
#